data_AF-A0A1E7J185-F1
#
_entry.id   AF-A0A1E7J185-F1
#
_cell.length_a   1.000
_cell.length_b   1.000
_cell.length_c   1.000
_cell.angle_alpha   90.00
_cell.angle_beta   90.00
_cell.angle_gamma   90.00
#
_symmetry.space_group_name_H-M   'P 1'
#
loop_
_entity.id
_entity.type
_entity.pdbx_description
1 polymer ?
#
loop_
_entity_poly.entity_id
_entity_poly.type
_entity_poly.pdbx_seq_one_letter_code
_entity_poly.pdbx_strand_id
1 'polypeptide(L)' 'MGRERAEKIEQHIRELCKKEEVNIEELRSGSRRPKVSRLRRRLATDLLETHGAPLAEIARHVGVSTSAISKTIKRAKGD' A
#
# COMPACT_ATOMS: atom_id res chain seq x y z
N MET A 1 16.93 2.01 15.00
CA MET A 1 16.54 3.07 14.04
C MET A 1 15.46 2.68 13.01
N GLY A 2 14.91 1.44 12.99
CA GLY A 2 13.93 1.04 11.96
C GLY A 2 12.44 1.20 12.29
N ARG A 3 12.04 1.59 13.51
CA ARG A 3 10.63 1.58 13.94
C ARG A 3 9.85 2.83 13.50
N GLU A 4 10.48 4.00 13.56
CA GLU A 4 9.80 5.28 13.32
C GLU A 4 9.24 5.43 11.90
N ARG A 5 9.91 4.84 10.89
CA ARG A 5 9.40 4.80 9.51
C ARG A 5 8.23 3.85 9.37
N ALA A 6 8.33 2.64 9.94
CA ALA A 6 7.24 1.67 9.90
C ALA A 6 5.95 2.21 10.55
N GLU A 7 6.10 2.99 11.63
CA GLU A 7 4.97 3.66 12.30
C GLU A 7 4.33 4.75 11.42
N LYS A 8 5.14 5.60 10.77
CA LYS A 8 4.64 6.60 9.81
C LYS A 8 3.92 5.94 8.63
N ILE A 9 4.47 4.85 8.11
CA ILE A 9 3.87 4.06 7.02
C ILE A 9 2.53 3.47 7.47
N GLU A 10 2.47 2.85 8.65
CA GLU A 10 1.22 2.31 9.19
C GLU A 10 0.16 3.38 9.43
N GLN A 11 0.54 4.53 9.99
CA GLN A 11 -0.37 5.66 10.18
C GLN A 11 -0.92 6.15 8.83
N HIS A 12 -0.04 6.31 7.84
CA HIS A 12 -0.44 6.74 6.51
C HIS A 12 -1.40 5.75 5.84
N ILE A 13 -1.14 4.45 5.96
CA ILE A 13 -2.04 3.40 5.46
C ILE A 13 -3.40 3.47 6.15
N ARG A 14 -3.43 3.63 7.48
CA ARG A 14 -4.68 3.74 8.27
C ARG A 14 -5.50 4.96 7.83
N GLU A 15 -4.85 6.10 7.66
CA GLU A 15 -5.47 7.35 7.20
C GLU A 15 -6.12 7.20 5.81
N LEU A 16 -5.39 6.60 4.86
CA LEU A 16 -5.90 6.36 3.50
C LEU A 16 -7.03 5.32 3.48
N CYS A 17 -6.89 4.23 4.24
CA CYS A 17 -7.96 3.23 4.39
C CYS A 17 -9.24 3.88 4.91
N LYS A 18 -9.11 4.75 5.93
CA LYS A 18 -10.24 5.47 6.51
C LYS A 18 -10.86 6.46 5.51
N LYS A 19 -10.04 7.20 4.75
CA LYS A 19 -10.52 8.14 3.71
C LYS A 19 -11.29 7.46 2.58
N GLU A 20 -10.87 6.27 2.16
CA GLU A 20 -11.50 5.55 1.05
C GLU A 20 -12.63 4.59 1.51
N GLU A 21 -12.95 4.59 2.81
CA GLU A 21 -13.87 3.64 3.46
C GLU A 21 -13.52 2.18 3.16
N VAL A 22 -12.22 1.87 3.20
CA VAL A 22 -11.69 0.50 3.03
C VAL A 22 -11.21 0.00 4.37
N ASN A 23 -11.66 -1.18 4.78
CA ASN A 23 -11.14 -1.81 5.99
C ASN A 23 -9.72 -2.35 5.76
N ILE A 24 -8.83 -2.23 6.75
CA ILE A 24 -7.45 -2.75 6.63
C ILE A 24 -7.45 -4.26 6.44
N GLU A 25 -8.43 -4.95 7.02
CA GLU A 25 -8.61 -6.38 6.82
C GLU A 25 -8.99 -6.70 5.37
N GLU A 26 -9.85 -5.91 4.71
CA GLU A 26 -10.13 -6.05 3.27
C GLU A 26 -8.88 -5.77 2.42
N LEU A 27 -8.09 -4.78 2.83
CA LEU A 27 -6.83 -4.43 2.17
C LEU A 27 -5.84 -5.61 2.25
N ARG A 28 -5.69 -6.25 3.42
CA ARG A 28 -4.82 -7.42 3.64
C ARG A 28 -5.37 -8.73 3.09
N SER A 29 -6.70 -8.90 3.09
CA SER A 29 -7.37 -10.13 2.65
C SER A 29 -7.27 -10.36 1.13
N GLY A 30 -6.74 -9.39 0.37
CA GLY A 30 -6.59 -9.57 -1.07
C GLY A 30 -7.88 -9.31 -1.85
N SER A 31 -8.85 -8.58 -1.28
CA SER A 31 -10.12 -8.25 -1.96
C SER A 31 -9.89 -7.72 -3.38
N ARG A 32 -10.66 -8.26 -4.34
CA ARG A 32 -10.65 -7.87 -5.77
C ARG A 32 -11.53 -6.66 -6.08
N ARG A 33 -12.10 -6.04 -5.04
CA ARG A 33 -12.93 -4.84 -5.21
C ARG A 33 -12.12 -3.74 -5.90
N PRO A 34 -12.72 -3.02 -6.87
CA PRO A 34 -12.01 -1.98 -7.61
C PRO A 34 -11.52 -0.85 -6.69
N LYS A 35 -12.28 -0.48 -5.65
CA LYS A 35 -11.85 0.46 -4.60
C LYS A 35 -10.55 0.01 -3.92
N VAL A 36 -10.50 -1.23 -3.42
CA VAL A 36 -9.33 -1.79 -2.73
C VAL A 36 -8.13 -1.89 -3.67
N SER A 37 -8.34 -2.30 -4.92
CA SER A 37 -7.27 -2.37 -5.92
C SER A 37 -6.66 -0.99 -6.22
N ARG A 38 -7.51 0.04 -6.35
CA ARG A 38 -7.07 1.43 -6.58
C ARG A 38 -6.35 2.00 -5.36
N LEU A 39 -6.86 1.72 -4.16
CA LEU A 39 -6.21 2.12 -2.91
C LEU A 39 -4.85 1.46 -2.74
N ARG A 40 -4.71 0.16 -3.02
CA ARG A 40 -3.39 -0.52 -3.00
C ARG A 40 -2.40 0.13 -3.96
N ARG A 41 -2.87 0.52 -5.15
CA ARG A 41 -2.04 1.20 -6.15
C ARG A 41 -1.55 2.54 -5.66
N ARG A 42 -2.43 3.31 -5.06
CA ARG A 42 -2.10 4.60 -4.47
C ARG A 42 -1.13 4.45 -3.30
N LEU A 43 -1.43 3.58 -2.34
CA LEU A 43 -0.56 3.29 -1.19
C LEU A 43 0.83 2.83 -1.62
N ALA A 44 0.92 1.89 -2.55
CA ALA A 44 2.19 1.38 -3.04
C ALA A 44 3.06 2.47 -3.68
N THR A 45 2.43 3.36 -4.44
CA THR A 45 3.10 4.47 -5.13
C THR A 45 3.52 5.54 -4.13
N ASP A 46 2.62 5.94 -3.23
CA ASP A 46 2.89 6.95 -2.19
C ASP A 46 3.99 6.49 -1.22
N LEU A 47 3.95 5.24 -0.77
CA LEU A 47 4.98 4.70 0.11
C LEU A 47 6.36 4.60 -0.57
N LEU A 48 6.37 4.31 -1.88
CA LEU A 48 7.61 4.28 -2.64
C LEU A 48 8.17 5.68 -2.90
N GLU A 49 7.32 6.62 -3.34
CA GLU A 49 7.74 7.97 -3.74
C GLU A 49 7.89 8.93 -2.55
N THR A 50 6.92 8.96 -1.64
CA THR A 50 6.90 9.84 -0.46
C THR A 50 7.83 9.36 0.64
N HIS A 51 7.82 8.06 0.93
CA HIS A 51 8.56 7.50 2.07
C HIS A 51 9.87 6.79 1.68
N GLY A 52 10.11 6.57 0.38
CA GLY A 52 11.29 5.83 -0.08
C GLY A 52 11.32 4.39 0.42
N ALA A 53 10.16 3.80 0.74
CA ALA A 53 10.07 2.50 1.36
C ALA A 53 10.40 1.39 0.34
N PRO A 54 11.19 0.37 0.72
CA PRO A 54 11.47 -0.74 -0.17
C PRO A 54 10.21 -1.58 -0.40
N LEU A 55 10.09 -2.18 -1.59
CA LEU A 55 8.92 -2.98 -1.98
C LEU A 55 8.56 -4.08 -0.97
N ALA A 56 9.56 -4.67 -0.31
CA ALA A 56 9.38 -5.69 0.74
C ALA A 56 8.71 -5.15 2.00
N GLU A 57 9.03 -3.91 2.40
CA GLU A 57 8.42 -3.25 3.55
C GLU A 57 6.98 -2.87 3.23
N ILE A 58 6.76 -2.26 2.06
CA ILE A 58 5.43 -1.95 1.55
C ILE A 58 4.57 -3.22 1.55
N ALA A 59 5.03 -4.28 0.89
CA ALA A 59 4.37 -5.58 0.80
C ALA A 59 3.91 -6.14 2.16
N ARG A 60 4.78 -6.07 3.18
CA ARG A 60 4.47 -6.49 4.56
C ARG A 60 3.34 -5.67 5.17
N HIS A 61 3.32 -4.36 4.94
CA HIS A 61 2.26 -3.50 5.48
C HIS A 61 0.91 -3.68 4.75
N VAL A 62 0.92 -3.76 3.42
CA VAL A 62 -0.31 -3.89 2.61
C VAL A 62 -0.87 -5.32 2.57
N GLY A 63 -0.12 -6.32 3.04
CA GLY A 63 -0.54 -7.73 3.08
C GLY A 63 -0.52 -8.42 1.72
N VAL A 64 0.37 -8.02 0.81
CA VAL A 64 0.49 -8.61 -0.53
C VAL A 64 1.94 -8.94 -0.84
N SER A 65 2.19 -9.73 -1.88
CA SER A 65 3.57 -10.04 -2.30
C SER A 65 4.25 -8.83 -2.95
N THR A 66 5.57 -8.76 -2.83
CA THR A 66 6.41 -7.75 -3.52
C THR A 66 6.17 -7.68 -5.02
N SER A 67 5.96 -8.83 -5.68
CA SER A 67 5.60 -8.90 -7.10
C SER A 67 4.26 -8.24 -7.41
N ALA A 68 3.30 -8.31 -6.49
CA ALA A 68 2.00 -7.66 -6.63
C ALA A 68 2.14 -6.14 -6.54
N ILE A 69 2.97 -5.64 -5.61
CA ILE A 69 3.32 -4.22 -5.52
C ILE A 69 4.02 -3.75 -6.79
N SER A 70 5.05 -4.46 -7.25
CA SER A 70 5.79 -4.12 -8.46
C SER A 70 4.87 -4.05 -9.70
N LYS A 71 4.01 -5.06 -9.92
CA LYS A 71 3.00 -5.02 -11.00
C LYS A 71 2.05 -3.84 -10.83
N THR A 72 1.62 -3.57 -9.61
CA THR A 72 0.70 -2.49 -9.30
C THR A 72 1.31 -1.11 -9.61
N ILE A 73 2.57 -0.87 -9.25
CA ILE A 73 3.30 0.37 -9.55
C ILE A 73 3.68 0.46 -11.03
N LYS A 74 3.94 -0.67 -11.70
CA LYS A 74 4.14 -0.67 -13.14
C LYS A 74 2.86 -0.30 -13.89
N ARG A 75 1.71 -0.78 -13.41
CA ARG A 75 0.38 -0.40 -13.91
C ARG A 75 0.04 1.06 -13.55
N ALA A 76 0.34 1.48 -12.31
CA ALA A 76 0.82 2.82 -11.88
C ALA A 76 1.05 3.87 -12.95
N LYS A 77 2.12 3.61 -13.67
CA LYS A 77 2.86 4.58 -14.44
C LYS A 77 2.60 4.46 -15.94
N GLY A 78 1.77 3.49 -16.34
CA GLY A 78 1.49 3.15 -17.74
C GLY A 78 0.01 3.28 -18.12
N ASP A 79 -0.75 4.11 -17.41
CA ASP A 79 -2.12 4.54 -17.73
C ASP A 79 -2.11 6.08 -17.76
#